data_AF-A0A2S8GT01-F1
#
_entry.id   AF-A0A2S8GT01-F1
#
_cell.length_a   1.000
_cell.length_b   1.000
_cell.length_c   1.000
_cell.angle_alpha   90.00
_cell.angle_beta   90.00
_cell.angle_gamma   90.00
#
_symmetry.space_group_name_H-M   'P 1'
#
loop_
_entity.id
_entity.type
_entity.pdbx_description
1 polymer ?
#
loop_
_entity_poly.entity_id
_entity_poly.type
_entity_poly.pdbx_seq_one_letter_code
_entity_poly.pdbx_strand_id
1 'polypeptide(L)'
;MRAVDLLRQNLELTESMTMPIFADLRDMPLAAATPGGNHALWIYGHLAFCEGLIARQFLLGEPNELADWAPMLGPGSRPEEDADSFPAWDEIAAKFRQGRDQTLAWLDAHGDDDLDAPCSAPPEGMEAVFVNRGACLSVVVSHWWNHRGQLCDIRKALGREPIFR
;
A
#
# COMPACT_ATOMS: atom_id res chain seq x y z
N MET A 1 -16.06 18.41 -7.96
CA MET A 1 -15.53 17.06 -7.72
C MET A 1 -16.00 16.65 -6.35
N ARG A 2 -16.56 15.44 -6.19
CA ARG A 2 -16.95 14.90 -4.88
C ARG A 2 -15.73 14.38 -4.13
N ALA A 3 -15.80 14.23 -2.82
CA ALA A 3 -14.67 13.73 -2.03
C ALA A 3 -14.30 12.28 -2.42
N VAL A 4 -15.31 11.44 -2.70
CA VAL A 4 -15.11 10.07 -3.19
C VAL A 4 -14.37 10.03 -4.53
N ASP A 5 -14.64 11.00 -5.42
CA ASP A 5 -13.97 11.09 -6.72
C ASP A 5 -12.51 11.51 -6.56
N LEU A 6 -12.22 12.40 -5.60
CA LEU A 6 -10.85 12.81 -5.25
C LEU A 6 -10.04 11.65 -4.64
N LEU A 7 -10.65 10.83 -3.77
CA LEU A 7 -9.99 9.64 -3.21
C LEU A 7 -9.65 8.62 -4.30
N ARG A 8 -10.60 8.34 -5.20
CA ARG A 8 -10.37 7.49 -6.38
C ARG A 8 -9.19 8.01 -7.21
N GLN A 9 -9.23 9.29 -7.58
CA GLN A 9 -8.17 9.92 -8.36
C GLN A 9 -6.80 9.83 -7.67
N ASN A 10 -6.73 9.98 -6.34
CA ASN A 10 -5.49 9.89 -5.60
C ASN A 10 -4.95 8.44 -5.53
N LEU A 11 -5.80 7.43 -5.39
CA LEU A 11 -5.37 6.03 -5.44
C LEU A 11 -4.82 5.67 -6.83
N GLU A 12 -5.49 6.12 -7.90
CA GLU A 12 -5.00 5.94 -9.28
C GLU A 12 -3.69 6.70 -9.52
N LEU A 13 -3.58 7.92 -9.02
CA LEU A 13 -2.38 8.75 -9.16
C LEU A 13 -1.18 8.14 -8.41
N THR A 14 -1.36 7.73 -7.15
CA THR A 14 -0.30 7.08 -6.37
C THR A 14 0.22 5.83 -7.07
N GLU A 15 -0.68 5.01 -7.61
CA GLU A 15 -0.32 3.81 -8.35
C GLU A 15 0.44 4.14 -9.64
N SER A 16 -0.12 5.00 -10.49
CA SER A 16 0.50 5.36 -11.78
C SER A 16 1.90 5.97 -11.62
N MET A 17 2.14 6.67 -10.51
CA MET A 17 3.42 7.29 -10.17
C MET A 17 4.39 6.35 -9.45
N THR A 18 3.93 5.23 -8.90
CA THR A 18 4.76 4.29 -8.11
C THR A 18 5.08 3.02 -8.90
N MET A 19 4.13 2.50 -9.67
CA MET A 19 4.30 1.24 -10.43
C MET A 19 5.47 1.26 -11.43
N PRO A 20 5.77 2.36 -12.14
CA PRO A 20 6.97 2.41 -12.98
C PRO A 20 8.28 2.24 -12.20
N ILE A 21 8.32 2.70 -10.94
CA ILE A 21 9.50 2.52 -10.07
C ILE A 21 9.64 1.06 -9.65
N PHE A 22 8.53 0.39 -9.30
CA PHE A 22 8.53 -1.05 -9.03
C PHE A 22 8.98 -1.86 -10.24
N ALA A 23 8.46 -1.55 -11.43
CA ALA A 23 8.82 -2.24 -12.66
C ALA A 23 10.33 -2.15 -12.95
N ASP A 24 10.91 -0.97 -12.73
CA ASP A 24 12.34 -0.77 -12.85
C ASP A 24 13.12 -1.55 -11.78
N LEU A 25 12.73 -1.52 -10.51
CA LEU A 25 13.42 -2.22 -9.41
C LEU A 25 13.23 -3.74 -9.38
N ARG A 26 12.40 -4.30 -10.27
CA ARG A 26 12.09 -5.74 -10.31
C ARG A 26 13.31 -6.63 -10.56
N ASP A 27 14.32 -6.12 -11.26
CA ASP A 27 15.58 -6.84 -11.52
C ASP A 27 16.50 -6.91 -10.29
N MET A 28 16.29 -6.04 -9.29
CA MET A 28 16.99 -6.04 -8.00
C MET A 28 15.98 -5.91 -6.84
N PRO A 29 15.13 -6.94 -6.62
CA PRO A 29 13.98 -6.85 -5.72
C PRO A 29 14.38 -6.71 -4.23
N LEU A 30 15.61 -7.12 -3.88
CA LEU A 30 16.17 -6.99 -2.53
C LEU A 30 17.03 -5.73 -2.34
N ALA A 31 17.08 -4.82 -3.33
CA ALA A 31 17.80 -3.57 -3.16
C ALA A 31 17.13 -2.66 -2.12
N ALA A 32 17.93 -2.12 -1.20
CA ALA A 32 17.53 -1.16 -0.18
C ALA A 32 18.39 0.12 -0.27
N ALA A 33 17.86 1.26 0.17
CA ALA A 33 18.58 2.53 0.15
C ALA A 33 19.71 2.59 1.19
N THR A 34 19.57 1.83 2.27
CA THR A 34 20.54 1.70 3.37
C THR A 34 20.60 0.24 3.83
N PRO A 35 21.71 -0.21 4.45
CA PRO A 35 21.77 -1.55 5.06
C PRO A 35 20.62 -1.77 6.06
N GLY A 36 19.92 -2.90 5.93
CA GLY A 36 18.75 -3.24 6.76
C GLY A 36 17.50 -2.37 6.50
N GLY A 37 17.53 -1.49 5.49
CA GLY A 37 16.37 -0.71 5.08
C GLY A 37 15.36 -1.55 4.31
N ASN A 38 14.13 -1.04 4.18
CA ASN A 38 13.09 -1.69 3.40
C ASN A 38 13.54 -1.82 1.94
N HIS A 39 13.55 -3.04 1.42
CA HIS A 39 13.83 -3.31 0.01
C HIS A 39 12.56 -3.35 -0.83
N ALA A 40 12.71 -3.26 -2.16
CA ALA A 40 11.59 -3.14 -3.09
C ALA A 40 10.54 -4.27 -2.95
N LEU A 41 10.97 -5.52 -2.78
CA LEU A 41 10.09 -6.68 -2.60
C LEU A 41 9.26 -6.59 -1.31
N TRP A 42 9.90 -6.24 -0.19
CA TRP A 42 9.20 -6.05 1.08
C TRP A 42 8.21 -4.89 0.97
N ILE A 43 8.62 -3.76 0.37
CA ILE A 43 7.74 -2.60 0.19
C ILE A 43 6.51 -2.98 -0.64
N TYR A 44 6.69 -3.74 -1.73
CA TYR A 44 5.54 -4.12 -2.57
C TYR A 44 4.58 -5.05 -1.82
N GLY A 45 5.12 -6.09 -1.17
CA GLY A 45 4.33 -7.00 -0.35
C GLY A 45 3.62 -6.29 0.80
N HIS A 46 4.30 -5.35 1.46
CA HIS A 46 3.78 -4.57 2.56
C HIS A 46 2.64 -3.65 2.12
N LEU A 47 2.79 -2.97 0.98
CA LEU A 47 1.70 -2.17 0.40
C LEU A 47 0.49 -3.03 0.03
N ALA A 48 0.70 -4.23 -0.52
CA ALA A 48 -0.38 -5.18 -0.82
C ALA A 48 -1.11 -5.62 0.47
N PHE A 49 -0.36 -5.99 1.51
CA PHE A 49 -0.90 -6.35 2.81
C PHE A 49 -1.69 -5.19 3.44
N CYS A 50 -1.14 -3.98 3.41
CA CYS A 50 -1.75 -2.79 3.99
C CYS A 50 -3.01 -2.32 3.24
N GLU A 51 -3.12 -2.58 1.94
CA GLU A 51 -4.36 -2.34 1.19
C GLU A 51 -5.51 -3.16 1.80
N GLY A 52 -5.32 -4.46 2.02
CA GLY A 52 -6.30 -5.34 2.67
C GLY A 52 -6.54 -4.97 4.15
N LEU A 53 -5.47 -4.69 4.89
CA LEU A 53 -5.57 -4.30 6.30
C LEU A 53 -6.42 -3.02 6.48
N ILE A 54 -6.14 -1.99 5.69
CA ILE A 54 -6.76 -0.69 5.88
C ILE A 54 -8.13 -0.66 5.20
N ALA A 55 -8.19 -0.95 3.90
CA ALA A 55 -9.41 -0.76 3.10
C ALA A 55 -10.48 -1.83 3.34
N ARG A 56 -10.12 -2.99 3.92
CA ARG A 56 -11.07 -4.07 4.23
C ARG A 56 -11.23 -4.22 5.74
N GLN A 57 -10.14 -4.50 6.45
CA GLN A 57 -10.24 -4.77 7.89
C GLN A 57 -10.59 -3.53 8.70
N PHE A 58 -9.85 -2.44 8.58
CA PHE A 58 -10.16 -1.25 9.39
C PHE A 58 -11.43 -0.55 8.92
N LEU A 59 -11.57 -0.37 7.60
CA LEU A 59 -12.69 0.36 7.03
C LEU A 59 -14.03 -0.38 7.19
N LEU A 60 -14.06 -1.68 6.89
CA LEU A 60 -15.29 -2.47 6.76
C LEU A 60 -15.47 -3.53 7.85
N GLY A 61 -14.43 -3.84 8.62
CA GLY A 61 -14.45 -4.93 9.61
C GLY A 61 -14.35 -6.30 8.94
N GLU A 62 -13.96 -6.35 7.66
CA GLU A 62 -13.83 -7.59 6.89
C GLU A 62 -12.42 -8.17 7.03
N PRO A 63 -12.23 -9.50 7.02
CA PRO A 63 -10.89 -10.07 7.14
C PRO A 63 -9.93 -9.58 6.06
N ASN A 64 -8.67 -9.32 6.44
CA ASN A 64 -7.61 -9.12 5.46
C ASN A 64 -7.30 -10.45 4.76
N GLU A 65 -7.49 -10.52 3.45
CA GLU A 65 -7.22 -11.72 2.65
C GLU A 65 -5.75 -12.17 2.70
N LEU A 66 -4.84 -11.27 3.09
CA LEU A 66 -3.40 -11.51 3.22
C LEU A 66 -2.96 -11.66 4.68
N ALA A 67 -3.87 -11.98 5.61
CA ALA A 67 -3.56 -12.10 7.04
C ALA A 67 -2.38 -13.06 7.32
N ASP A 68 -2.25 -14.13 6.55
CA ASP A 68 -1.15 -15.10 6.70
C ASP A 68 0.23 -14.51 6.35
N TRP A 69 0.28 -13.38 5.64
CA TRP A 69 1.51 -12.64 5.35
C TRP A 69 1.91 -11.69 6.49
N ALA A 70 1.11 -11.56 7.55
CA ALA A 70 1.39 -10.62 8.64
C ALA A 70 2.80 -10.77 9.27
N PRO A 71 3.34 -12.00 9.50
CA PRO A 71 4.69 -12.14 10.07
C PRO A 71 5.81 -11.55 9.21
N MET A 72 5.64 -11.54 7.88
CA MET A 72 6.65 -11.13 6.90
C MET A 72 6.43 -9.72 6.36
N LEU A 73 5.17 -9.28 6.25
CA LEU A 73 4.77 -8.06 5.54
C LEU A 73 3.80 -7.19 6.35
N GLY A 74 3.41 -7.59 7.56
CA GLY A 74 2.53 -6.80 8.43
C GLY A 74 3.27 -5.68 9.17
N PRO A 75 2.54 -4.77 9.83
CA PRO A 75 3.12 -3.77 10.72
C PRO A 75 4.06 -4.40 11.76
N GLY A 76 5.27 -3.87 11.88
CA GLY A 76 6.29 -4.38 12.81
C GLY A 76 7.13 -5.54 12.28
N SER A 77 6.81 -6.10 11.10
CA SER A 77 7.72 -7.01 10.39
C SER A 77 9.00 -6.27 9.96
N ARG A 78 10.03 -7.04 9.64
CA ARG A 78 11.32 -6.53 9.18
C ARG A 78 11.67 -7.13 7.83
N PRO A 79 12.32 -6.36 6.93
CA PRO A 79 12.87 -6.92 5.71
C PRO A 79 13.94 -7.96 6.04
N GLU A 80 13.94 -9.06 5.28
CA GLU A 80 14.91 -10.15 5.36
C GLU A 80 15.78 -10.14 4.09
N GLU A 81 17.02 -10.60 4.20
CA GLU A 81 17.96 -10.61 3.06
C GLU A 81 17.71 -11.77 2.09
N ASP A 82 16.85 -12.72 2.44
CA ASP A 82 16.50 -13.86 1.60
C ASP A 82 15.17 -13.63 0.88
N ALA A 83 15.20 -13.66 -0.46
CA ALA A 83 14.00 -13.48 -1.29
C ALA A 83 12.96 -14.59 -1.06
N ASP A 84 13.40 -15.80 -0.70
CA ASP A 84 12.51 -16.95 -0.46
C ASP A 84 11.75 -16.82 0.87
N SER A 85 12.07 -15.81 1.69
CA SER A 85 11.29 -15.44 2.88
C SER A 85 9.99 -14.68 2.53
N PHE A 86 9.77 -14.37 1.26
CA PHE A 86 8.63 -13.60 0.77
C PHE A 86 7.88 -14.33 -0.35
N PRO A 87 6.59 -13.99 -0.57
CA PRO A 87 5.88 -14.43 -1.76
C PRO A 87 6.57 -13.91 -3.02
N ALA A 88 6.44 -14.63 -4.12
CA ALA A 88 7.05 -14.24 -5.38
C ALA A 88 6.50 -12.88 -5.86
N TRP A 89 7.31 -12.11 -6.58
CA TRP A 89 6.93 -10.79 -7.08
C TRP A 89 5.59 -10.78 -7.84
N ASP A 90 5.38 -11.75 -8.73
CA ASP A 90 4.14 -11.84 -9.52
C ASP A 90 2.93 -12.24 -8.66
N GLU A 91 3.13 -13.01 -7.59
CA GLU A 91 2.08 -13.31 -6.62
C GLU A 91 1.66 -12.05 -5.86
N ILE A 92 2.64 -11.27 -5.37
CA ILE A 92 2.39 -9.97 -4.73
C ILE A 92 1.63 -9.04 -5.69
N ALA A 93 2.07 -8.97 -6.95
CA ALA A 93 1.43 -8.11 -7.94
C ALA A 93 -0.03 -8.51 -8.20
N ALA A 94 -0.31 -9.81 -8.31
CA ALA A 94 -1.67 -10.33 -8.49
C ALA A 94 -2.57 -10.01 -7.27
N LYS A 95 -2.05 -10.24 -6.05
CA LYS A 95 -2.80 -9.97 -4.81
C LYS A 95 -3.04 -8.49 -4.57
N PHE A 96 -2.04 -7.64 -4.84
CA PHE A 96 -2.22 -6.20 -4.85
C PHE A 96 -3.34 -5.77 -5.80
N ARG A 97 -3.34 -6.29 -7.03
CA ARG A 97 -4.35 -5.91 -8.02
C ARG A 97 -5.75 -6.27 -7.58
N GLN A 98 -5.93 -7.49 -7.08
CA GLN A 98 -7.19 -7.92 -6.50
C GLN A 98 -7.67 -6.98 -5.39
N GLY A 99 -6.80 -6.63 -4.43
CA GLY A 99 -7.14 -5.72 -3.33
C GLY A 99 -7.49 -4.31 -3.81
N ARG A 100 -6.71 -3.76 -4.75
CA ARG A 100 -6.96 -2.43 -5.31
C ARG A 100 -8.29 -2.37 -6.06
N ASP A 101 -8.60 -3.38 -6.88
CA ASP A 101 -9.86 -3.44 -7.63
C ASP A 101 -11.06 -3.49 -6.68
N GLN A 102 -10.94 -4.21 -5.55
CA GLN A 102 -11.96 -4.20 -4.49
C GLN A 102 -12.12 -2.81 -3.86
N THR A 103 -11.03 -2.11 -3.54
CA THR A 103 -11.07 -0.74 -2.99
C THR A 103 -11.76 0.24 -3.96
N LEU A 104 -11.42 0.17 -5.25
CA LEU A 104 -12.01 1.04 -6.28
C LEU A 104 -13.49 0.71 -6.51
N ALA A 105 -13.85 -0.57 -6.54
CA ALA A 105 -15.26 -0.99 -6.63
C ALA A 105 -16.08 -0.50 -5.43
N TRP A 106 -15.49 -0.46 -4.22
CA TRP A 106 -16.14 0.14 -3.06
C TRP A 106 -16.39 1.64 -3.29
N LEU A 107 -15.39 2.40 -3.74
CA LEU A 107 -15.55 3.83 -4.05
C LEU A 107 -16.58 4.09 -5.16
N ASP A 108 -16.75 3.18 -6.12
CA ASP A 108 -17.75 3.28 -7.19
C ASP A 108 -19.18 3.07 -6.69
N ALA A 109 -19.36 2.26 -5.65
CA ALA A 109 -20.66 1.93 -5.08
C ALA A 109 -21.13 2.92 -3.99
N HIS A 110 -20.28 3.84 -3.52
CA HIS A 110 -20.54 4.69 -2.37
C HIS A 110 -20.47 6.20 -2.70
N GLY A 111 -21.09 7.02 -1.84
CA GLY A 111 -21.13 8.48 -1.95
C GLY A 111 -20.30 9.19 -0.88
N ASP A 112 -20.31 10.53 -0.90
CA ASP A 112 -19.58 11.33 0.10
C ASP A 112 -20.14 11.11 1.52
N ASP A 113 -21.45 10.88 1.67
CA ASP A 113 -22.08 10.59 2.96
C ASP A 113 -21.53 9.30 3.60
N ASP A 114 -21.11 8.33 2.80
CA ASP A 114 -20.47 7.10 3.31
C ASP A 114 -19.07 7.37 3.87
N LEU A 115 -18.39 8.42 3.41
CA LEU A 115 -17.04 8.75 3.87
C LEU A 115 -17.05 9.33 5.29
N ASP A 116 -18.15 9.94 5.70
CA ASP A 116 -18.34 10.49 7.05
C ASP A 116 -18.71 9.42 8.09
N ALA A 117 -19.10 8.23 7.64
CA ALA A 117 -19.39 7.12 8.53
C ALA A 117 -18.11 6.67 9.28
N PRO A 118 -18.23 6.18 10.54
CA PRO A 118 -17.10 5.65 11.26
C PRO A 118 -16.52 4.40 10.55
N CYS A 119 -15.23 4.17 10.75
CA CYS A 119 -14.60 2.89 10.41
C CYS A 119 -15.23 1.76 11.23
N SER A 120 -15.41 0.58 10.65
CA SER A 120 -16.00 -0.56 11.35
C SER A 120 -15.06 -1.17 12.41
N ALA A 121 -13.74 -1.14 12.19
CA ALA A 121 -12.77 -1.73 13.11
C ALA A 121 -11.44 -0.95 13.12
N PRO A 122 -11.42 0.33 13.56
CA PRO A 122 -10.18 1.10 13.65
C PRO A 122 -9.19 0.42 14.61
N PRO A 123 -7.87 0.51 14.35
CA PRO A 123 -6.87 -0.04 15.26
C PRO A 123 -6.87 0.69 16.61
N GLU A 124 -6.67 -0.07 17.69
CA GLU A 124 -6.64 0.46 19.05
C GLU A 124 -5.58 1.56 19.22
N GLY A 125 -5.97 2.68 19.81
CA GLY A 125 -5.09 3.84 20.05
C GLY A 125 -4.82 4.71 18.83
N MET A 126 -5.43 4.40 17.68
CA MET A 126 -5.31 5.14 16.42
C MET A 126 -6.66 5.72 15.95
N GLU A 127 -7.66 5.79 16.83
CA GLU A 127 -9.02 6.21 16.50
C GLU A 127 -9.07 7.63 15.92
N ALA A 128 -8.16 8.52 16.34
CA ALA A 128 -8.06 9.87 15.81
C ALA A 128 -7.58 9.91 14.34
N VAL A 129 -6.77 8.92 13.92
CA VAL A 129 -6.30 8.78 12.53
C VAL A 129 -7.38 8.14 11.66
N PHE A 130 -8.09 7.15 12.21
CA PHE A 130 -9.14 6.39 11.53
C PHE A 130 -10.55 6.86 11.91
N VAL A 131 -10.74 8.18 12.07
CA VAL A 131 -11.97 8.78 12.62
C VAL A 131 -13.22 8.48 11.78
N ASN A 132 -13.08 8.43 10.45
CA ASN A 132 -14.13 8.06 9.53
C ASN A 132 -13.55 7.34 8.30
N ARG A 133 -14.42 6.80 7.44
CA ARG A 133 -14.01 6.01 6.27
C ARG A 133 -13.19 6.83 5.27
N GLY A 134 -13.50 8.11 5.10
CA GLY A 134 -12.70 9.02 4.27
C GLY A 134 -11.27 9.20 4.78
N ALA A 135 -11.09 9.38 6.09
CA ALA A 135 -9.78 9.44 6.72
C ALA A 135 -9.03 8.11 6.58
N CYS A 136 -9.70 6.97 6.77
CA CYS A 136 -9.13 5.65 6.58
C CYS A 136 -8.57 5.43 5.16
N LEU A 137 -9.34 5.78 4.12
CA LEU A 137 -8.86 5.69 2.73
C LEU A 137 -7.73 6.69 2.44
N SER A 138 -7.74 7.85 3.09
CA SER A 138 -6.63 8.81 2.99
C SER A 138 -5.33 8.26 3.58
N VAL A 139 -5.41 7.36 4.57
CA VAL A 139 -4.24 6.63 5.09
C VAL A 139 -3.67 5.71 4.01
N VAL A 140 -4.51 5.00 3.23
CA VAL A 140 -4.03 4.15 2.10
C VAL A 140 -3.22 4.99 1.12
N VAL A 141 -3.78 6.13 0.67
CA VAL A 141 -3.10 7.06 -0.25
C VAL A 141 -1.77 7.55 0.33
N SER A 142 -1.78 8.00 1.59
CA SER A 142 -0.59 8.56 2.24
C SER A 142 0.50 7.52 2.44
N HIS A 143 0.11 6.28 2.76
CA HIS A 143 1.02 5.16 2.95
C HIS A 143 1.75 4.79 1.65
N TRP A 144 1.03 4.80 0.52
CA TRP A 144 1.63 4.64 -0.81
C TRP A 144 2.65 5.74 -1.14
N TRP A 145 2.32 7.01 -0.88
CA TRP A 145 3.27 8.09 -1.11
C TRP A 145 4.52 8.01 -0.22
N ASN A 146 4.36 7.58 1.03
CA ASN A 146 5.49 7.37 1.94
C ASN A 146 6.46 6.33 1.38
N HIS A 147 5.96 5.16 1.01
CA HIS A 147 6.79 4.09 0.45
C HIS A 147 7.32 4.39 -0.95
N ARG A 148 6.61 5.18 -1.76
CA ARG A 148 7.17 5.70 -3.01
C ARG A 148 8.46 6.50 -2.77
N GLY A 149 8.50 7.30 -1.71
CA GLY A 149 9.72 8.02 -1.30
C GLY A 149 10.89 7.05 -1.08
N GLN A 150 10.67 5.99 -0.31
CA GLN A 150 11.67 4.94 -0.08
C GLN A 150 12.14 4.29 -1.39
N LEU A 151 11.21 3.97 -2.30
CA LEU A 151 11.55 3.39 -3.61
C LEU A 151 12.40 4.34 -4.46
N CYS A 152 12.11 5.64 -4.45
CA CYS A 152 12.94 6.65 -5.11
C CYS A 152 14.37 6.68 -4.51
N ASP A 153 14.49 6.57 -3.19
CA ASP A 153 15.80 6.53 -2.53
C ASP A 153 16.58 5.25 -2.86
N ILE A 154 15.90 4.10 -2.98
CA ILE A 154 16.52 2.85 -3.45
C ILE A 154 17.11 3.06 -4.85
N ARG A 155 16.32 3.59 -5.79
CA ARG A 155 16.82 3.89 -7.14
C ARG A 155 18.05 4.79 -7.13
N LYS A 156 18.03 5.84 -6.30
CA LYS A 156 19.13 6.79 -6.17
C LYS A 156 20.39 6.11 -5.62
N ALA A 157 20.25 5.25 -4.61
CA ALA A 157 21.35 4.46 -4.07
C ALA A 157 21.96 3.51 -5.12
N LEU A 158 21.15 3.02 -6.04
CA LEU A 158 21.57 2.21 -7.18
C LEU A 158 22.13 3.03 -8.36
N GLY A 159 22.19 4.36 -8.26
CA GLY A 159 22.66 5.25 -9.33
C GLY A 159 21.72 5.33 -10.53
N ARG A 160 20.44 4.99 -10.37
CA ARG A 160 19.45 5.03 -11.47
C ARG A 160 18.96 6.46 -11.70
N GLU A 161 18.78 6.81 -12.96
CA GLU A 161 18.20 8.09 -13.38
C GLU A 161 16.73 8.24 -12.94
N PRO A 162 16.23 9.47 -12.77
CA PRO A 162 14.82 9.73 -12.52
C PRO A 162 13.93 9.21 -13.65
N ILE A 163 12.84 8.50 -13.32
CA ILE A 163 11.82 8.09 -14.30
C ILE A 163 11.02 9.29 -14.80
N PHE A 164 10.64 10.18 -13.88
CA PHE A 164 9.82 11.34 -14.18
C PHE A 164 10.73 12.57 -14.22
N ARG A 165 10.79 13.23 -15.37
CA ARG A 165 11.49 14.49 -15.61
C ARG A 165 10.49 15.57 -15.97
#